data_AF-A0A8B8HT37-F1
#
_entry.id   AF-A0A8B8HT37-F1
#
_cell.length_a   1.000
_cell.length_b   1.000
_cell.length_c   1.000
_cell.angle_alpha   90.00
_cell.angle_beta   90.00
_cell.angle_gamma   90.00
#
_symmetry.space_group_name_H-M   'P 1'
#
loop_
_entity.id
_entity.type
_entity.pdbx_description
1 polymer ?
#
loop_
_entity_poly.entity_id
_entity_poly.type
_entity_poly.pdbx_seq_one_letter_code
_entity_poly.pdbx_strand_id
1 'polypeptide(L)'
;MSHDVKDLSFTGNNPGAARFGNFINYYSFHSSKERINNLHPTMFSNIDSIDIDPTLIERAQERNTNNGISFVTIDITTENGCQQIQEYIKNEKKEMFDIVFCFSVTMWIHINTGDLGLQKFLKFLKENSKSIIIEPQPWKCYKNAQRRMKKSGKVFELFESLTIRDNVDKEIEDILNDKTHIKIYESPSSSWNRKIQCYHLIE
;
A
#
# COMPACT_ATOMS: atom_id res chain seq x y z
N MET A 1 17.81 3.14 4.94
CA MET A 1 18.45 3.98 3.89
C MET A 1 17.44 5.01 3.47
N SER A 2 17.76 6.30 3.57
CA SER A 2 16.88 7.37 3.08
C SER A 2 16.77 7.30 1.56
N HIS A 3 15.55 7.32 1.02
CA HIS A 3 15.35 7.40 -0.43
C HIS A 3 15.90 8.72 -0.98
N ASP A 4 16.56 8.66 -2.14
CA ASP A 4 17.06 9.86 -2.80
C ASP A 4 15.85 10.69 -3.28
N VAL A 5 15.87 12.01 -3.04
CA VAL A 5 14.77 12.93 -3.41
C VAL A 5 14.45 12.85 -4.91
N LYS A 6 15.42 12.44 -5.71
CA LYS A 6 15.29 12.19 -7.16
C LYS A 6 14.39 11.00 -7.52
N ASP A 7 14.21 10.03 -6.62
CA ASP A 7 13.35 8.87 -6.84
C ASP A 7 11.90 9.10 -6.37
N LEU A 8 11.69 10.14 -5.55
CA LEU A 8 10.36 10.64 -5.17
C LEU A 8 9.88 11.72 -6.14
N SER A 9 10.77 12.55 -6.69
CA SER A 9 10.39 13.63 -7.59
C SER A 9 9.96 13.14 -8.98
N PHE A 10 8.82 13.65 -9.44
CA PHE A 10 8.34 13.54 -10.82
C PHE A 10 9.28 14.32 -11.75
N THR A 11 10.33 13.66 -12.24
CA THR A 11 11.29 14.28 -13.16
C THR A 11 10.80 14.15 -14.61
N GLY A 12 9.96 15.10 -15.04
CA GLY A 12 9.60 15.33 -16.46
C GLY A 12 8.20 14.84 -16.87
N ASN A 13 7.74 15.26 -18.06
CA ASN A 13 6.41 15.00 -18.65
C ASN A 13 6.03 13.52 -18.88
N ASN A 14 6.80 12.56 -18.37
CA ASN A 14 6.55 11.14 -18.55
C ASN A 14 6.15 10.48 -17.21
N PRO A 15 4.86 10.25 -16.95
CA PRO A 15 4.38 9.56 -15.76
C PRO A 15 4.78 8.09 -15.70
N GLY A 16 5.70 7.59 -16.53
CA GLY A 16 6.19 6.21 -16.49
C GLY A 16 7.26 5.90 -15.44
N ALA A 17 7.84 6.91 -14.76
CA ALA A 17 9.07 6.78 -13.98
C ALA A 17 8.91 6.85 -12.43
N ALA A 18 7.69 6.87 -11.90
CA ALA A 18 7.49 6.91 -10.44
C ALA A 18 7.93 5.58 -9.81
N ARG A 19 9.06 5.60 -9.08
CA ARG A 19 9.70 4.42 -8.47
C ARG A 19 8.77 3.72 -7.48
N PHE A 20 8.08 4.50 -6.65
CA PHE A 20 7.24 3.98 -5.57
C PHE A 20 5.74 3.98 -5.93
N GLY A 21 5.41 4.25 -7.21
CA GLY A 21 4.02 4.33 -7.64
C GLY A 21 3.29 5.60 -7.20
N ASN A 22 4.03 6.61 -6.74
CA ASN A 22 3.57 7.94 -6.33
C ASN A 22 3.12 8.80 -7.52
N PHE A 23 2.18 8.27 -8.32
CA PHE A 23 1.58 9.01 -9.42
C PHE A 23 0.56 10.02 -8.89
N ILE A 24 0.65 11.26 -9.39
CA ILE A 24 -0.32 12.31 -9.10
C ILE A 24 -1.72 11.84 -9.52
N ASN A 25 -2.69 11.94 -8.60
CA ASN A 25 -4.09 11.56 -8.81
C ASN A 25 -4.25 10.12 -9.32
N TYR A 26 -3.62 9.13 -8.67
CA TYR A 26 -3.70 7.71 -9.06
C TYR A 26 -5.14 7.19 -9.26
N TYR A 27 -6.10 7.73 -8.53
CA TYR A 27 -7.53 7.43 -8.66
C TYR A 27 -8.14 7.78 -10.04
N SER A 28 -7.43 8.53 -10.89
CA SER A 28 -7.82 8.77 -12.28
C SER A 28 -7.62 7.54 -13.19
N PHE A 29 -6.72 6.62 -12.83
CA PHE A 29 -6.51 5.36 -13.57
C PHE A 29 -7.60 4.33 -13.25
N HIS A 30 -8.02 4.27 -11.99
CA HIS A 30 -9.02 3.34 -11.48
C HIS A 30 -9.91 4.08 -10.48
N SER A 31 -11.21 4.16 -10.77
CA SER A 31 -12.17 4.86 -9.92
C SER A 31 -12.17 4.30 -8.50
N SER A 32 -12.20 5.18 -7.50
CA SER A 32 -12.36 4.79 -6.09
C SER A 32 -13.72 4.19 -5.79
N LYS A 33 -14.74 4.40 -6.65
CA LYS A 33 -16.12 3.93 -6.44
C LYS A 33 -16.17 2.44 -6.11
N GLU A 34 -15.47 1.61 -6.87
CA GLU A 34 -15.45 0.15 -6.64
C GLU A 34 -14.91 -0.24 -5.26
N ARG A 35 -14.05 0.59 -4.64
CA ARG A 35 -13.51 0.36 -3.29
C ARG A 35 -14.44 0.84 -2.17
N ILE A 36 -15.26 1.86 -2.45
CA ILE A 36 -16.06 2.55 -1.42
C ILE A 36 -17.56 2.25 -1.50
N ASN A 37 -18.02 1.52 -2.51
CA ASN A 37 -19.46 1.27 -2.75
C ASN A 37 -20.21 0.71 -1.53
N ASN A 38 -19.53 -0.03 -0.65
CA ASN A 38 -20.12 -0.62 0.55
C ASN A 38 -19.68 0.06 1.85
N LEU A 39 -18.97 1.20 1.77
CA LEU A 39 -18.51 1.95 2.93
C LEU A 39 -19.48 3.09 3.23
N HIS A 40 -19.99 3.13 4.46
CA HIS A 40 -20.81 4.25 4.90
C HIS A 40 -19.90 5.46 5.22
N PRO A 41 -20.26 6.70 4.83
CA PRO A 41 -19.42 7.88 5.06
C PRO A 41 -19.07 8.14 6.54
N THR A 42 -19.88 7.65 7.47
CA THR A 42 -19.65 7.80 8.91
C THR A 42 -19.09 6.53 9.56
N MET A 43 -18.67 5.54 8.78
CA MET A 43 -18.15 4.26 9.28
C MET A 43 -16.81 4.45 10.01
N PHE A 44 -16.03 5.44 9.59
CA PHE A 44 -14.70 5.72 10.16
C PHE A 44 -14.64 7.17 10.62
N SER A 45 -14.60 7.37 11.94
CA SER A 45 -14.55 8.71 12.54
C SER A 45 -13.17 9.36 12.39
N ASN A 46 -12.11 8.55 12.42
CA ASN A 46 -10.71 8.99 12.32
C ASN A 46 -9.96 8.07 11.35
N ILE A 47 -9.27 8.65 10.37
CA ILE A 47 -8.44 7.95 9.39
C ILE A 47 -7.07 8.61 9.35
N ASP A 48 -6.03 7.82 9.60
CA ASP A 48 -4.65 8.25 9.42
C ASP A 48 -4.12 7.73 8.09
N SER A 49 -3.76 8.67 7.20
CA SER A 49 -3.30 8.38 5.85
C SER A 49 -1.80 8.61 5.75
N ILE A 50 -1.07 7.64 5.19
CA ILE A 50 0.37 7.76 4.99
C ILE A 50 0.74 7.62 3.51
N ASP A 51 1.77 8.35 3.11
CA ASP A 51 2.43 8.22 1.80
C ASP A 51 3.92 8.51 1.98
N ILE A 52 4.73 7.96 1.09
CA ILE A 52 6.18 8.17 1.05
C ILE A 52 6.55 9.54 0.44
N ASP A 53 5.68 10.09 -0.40
CA ASP A 53 5.92 11.33 -1.13
C ASP A 53 5.37 12.56 -0.37
N PRO A 54 6.24 13.41 0.22
CA PRO A 54 5.79 14.57 0.99
C PRO A 54 5.01 15.59 0.15
N THR A 55 5.28 15.69 -1.15
CA THR A 55 4.54 16.60 -2.03
C THR A 55 3.12 16.11 -2.28
N LEU A 56 2.89 14.79 -2.32
CA LEU A 56 1.54 14.24 -2.42
C LEU A 56 0.77 14.40 -1.10
N ILE A 57 1.44 14.25 0.03
CA ILE A 57 0.87 14.53 1.36
C ILE A 57 0.44 15.98 1.49
N GLU A 58 1.31 16.94 1.16
CA GLU A 58 1.00 18.37 1.20
C GLU A 58 -0.24 18.69 0.35
N ARG A 59 -0.29 18.20 -0.90
CA ARG A 59 -1.45 18.38 -1.78
C ARG A 59 -2.72 17.73 -1.25
N ALA A 60 -2.61 16.59 -0.57
CA ALA A 60 -3.75 15.93 0.04
C ALA A 60 -4.29 16.76 1.22
N GLN A 61 -3.40 17.30 2.05
CA GLN A 61 -3.75 18.19 3.16
C GLN A 61 -4.44 19.47 2.66
N GLU A 62 -3.89 20.14 1.64
CA GLU A 62 -4.47 21.37 1.06
C GLU A 62 -5.90 21.17 0.53
N ARG A 63 -6.22 19.97 0.05
CA ARG A 63 -7.54 19.64 -0.52
C ARG A 63 -8.48 18.97 0.47
N ASN A 64 -8.01 18.63 1.66
CA ASN A 64 -8.80 17.92 2.64
C ASN A 64 -9.79 18.88 3.32
N THR A 65 -11.08 18.53 3.25
CA THR A 65 -12.15 19.26 3.96
C THR A 65 -12.67 18.48 5.17
N ASN A 66 -12.11 17.31 5.47
CA ASN A 66 -12.57 16.42 6.54
C ASN A 66 -11.57 16.41 7.72
N ASN A 67 -11.98 16.95 8.86
CA ASN A 67 -11.17 16.99 10.08
C ASN A 67 -10.90 15.61 10.70
N GLY A 68 -11.64 14.57 10.30
CA GLY A 68 -11.40 13.19 10.71
C GLY A 68 -10.33 12.47 9.87
N ILE A 69 -9.67 13.15 8.92
CA ILE A 69 -8.61 12.53 8.10
C ILE A 69 -7.30 13.31 8.31
N SER A 70 -6.27 12.59 8.77
CA SER A 70 -4.91 13.09 8.91
C SER A 70 -4.03 12.54 7.78
N PHE A 71 -2.98 13.28 7.42
CA PHE A 71 -2.02 12.87 6.39
C PHE A 71 -0.60 13.08 6.91
N VAL A 72 0.25 12.06 6.81
CA VAL A 72 1.63 12.09 7.28
C VAL A 72 2.57 11.44 6.27
N THR A 73 3.74 12.03 6.07
CA THR A 73 4.79 11.42 5.23
C THR A 73 5.52 10.34 6.02
N ILE A 74 5.34 9.08 5.64
CA ILE A 74 5.99 7.92 6.26
C ILE A 74 6.38 6.91 5.19
N ASP A 75 7.64 6.48 5.22
CA ASP A 75 8.09 5.30 4.49
C ASP A 75 7.93 4.05 5.36
N ILE A 76 6.80 3.37 5.18
CA ILE A 76 6.43 2.15 5.92
C ILE A 76 7.35 0.95 5.64
N THR A 77 8.27 1.06 4.69
CA THR A 77 9.22 -0.03 4.38
C THR A 77 10.50 0.06 5.20
N THR A 78 10.69 1.16 5.94
CA THR A 78 11.87 1.38 6.80
C THR A 78 11.58 1.10 8.26
N GLU A 79 12.62 0.73 9.00
CA GLU A 79 12.55 0.56 10.47
C GLU A 79 12.06 1.84 11.16
N ASN A 80 12.55 3.00 10.72
CA ASN A 80 12.10 4.29 11.23
C ASN A 80 10.61 4.53 10.98
N GLY A 81 10.11 4.27 9.77
CA GLY A 81 8.69 4.44 9.47
C GLY A 81 7.80 3.48 10.27
N CYS A 82 8.21 2.22 10.43
CA CYS A 82 7.54 1.27 11.31
C CYS A 82 7.52 1.75 12.77
N GLN A 83 8.63 2.29 13.27
CA GLN A 83 8.72 2.84 14.63
C GLN A 83 7.78 4.04 14.81
N GLN A 84 7.71 4.97 13.85
CA GLN A 84 6.80 6.11 13.92
C GLN A 84 5.33 5.67 14.04
N ILE A 85 4.93 4.62 13.32
CA ILE A 85 3.58 4.07 13.42
C ILE A 85 3.32 3.43 14.79
N GLN A 86 4.28 2.65 15.30
CA GLN A 86 4.15 2.03 16.62
C GLN A 86 4.08 3.06 17.76
N GLU A 87 4.89 4.12 17.67
CA GLU A 87 4.84 5.25 18.60
C GLU A 87 3.50 5.97 18.54
N TYR A 88 2.94 6.16 17.33
CA TYR A 88 1.60 6.73 17.16
C TYR A 88 0.53 5.88 17.85
N ILE A 89 0.48 4.57 17.59
CA ILE A 89 -0.47 3.64 18.23
C ILE A 89 -0.38 3.75 19.77
N LYS A 90 0.85 3.77 20.30
CA LYS A 90 1.11 3.89 21.73
C LYS A 90 0.63 5.22 22.31
N ASN A 91 0.87 6.33 21.60
CA ASN A 91 0.45 7.67 22.03
C ASN A 91 -1.09 7.81 22.04
N GLU A 92 -1.75 7.16 21.09
CA GLU A 92 -3.22 7.03 21.04
C GLU A 92 -3.79 6.06 22.09
N LYS A 93 -2.92 5.44 22.91
CA LYS A 93 -3.28 4.43 23.92
C LYS A 93 -4.06 3.25 23.34
N LYS A 94 -3.74 2.88 22.10
CA LYS A 94 -4.28 1.72 21.40
C LYS A 94 -3.27 0.59 21.44
N GLU A 95 -3.74 -0.65 21.34
CA GLU A 95 -2.87 -1.81 21.14
C GLU A 95 -2.51 -1.99 19.66
N MET A 96 -3.46 -1.66 18.77
CA MET A 96 -3.36 -1.77 17.32
C MET A 96 -4.45 -0.93 16.64
N PHE A 97 -4.38 -0.77 15.31
CA PHE A 97 -5.47 -0.17 14.54
C PHE A 97 -6.67 -1.11 14.46
N ASP A 98 -7.89 -0.57 14.49
CA ASP A 98 -9.09 -1.38 14.25
C ASP A 98 -9.12 -1.93 12.82
N ILE A 99 -8.76 -1.10 11.84
CA ILE A 99 -8.75 -1.45 10.42
C ILE A 99 -7.56 -0.77 9.74
N VAL A 100 -6.86 -1.51 8.87
CA VAL A 100 -5.86 -0.96 7.94
C VAL A 100 -6.32 -1.18 6.50
N PHE A 101 -6.20 -0.13 5.67
CA PHE A 101 -6.45 -0.18 4.24
C PHE A 101 -5.13 -0.26 3.46
N CYS A 102 -4.99 -1.28 2.62
CA CYS A 102 -3.81 -1.55 1.81
C CYS A 102 -4.22 -1.71 0.32
N PHE A 103 -4.66 -0.61 -0.30
CA PHE A 103 -5.17 -0.64 -1.66
C PHE A 103 -4.09 -0.35 -2.69
N SER A 104 -3.82 -1.27 -3.61
CA SER A 104 -2.95 -1.02 -4.76
C SER A 104 -1.52 -0.53 -4.41
N VAL A 105 -0.96 -0.97 -3.28
CA VAL A 105 0.42 -0.62 -2.85
C VAL A 105 1.37 -1.81 -2.79
N THR A 106 0.85 -3.03 -2.60
CA THR A 106 1.66 -4.25 -2.39
C THR A 106 2.74 -4.47 -3.46
N MET A 107 2.41 -4.23 -4.73
CA MET A 107 3.39 -4.34 -5.82
C MET A 107 4.55 -3.36 -5.69
N TRP A 108 4.28 -2.12 -5.31
CA TRP A 108 5.31 -1.09 -5.23
C TRP A 108 6.26 -1.35 -4.06
N ILE A 109 5.73 -1.85 -2.94
CA ILE A 109 6.55 -2.31 -1.83
C ILE A 109 7.42 -3.49 -2.29
N HIS A 110 6.79 -4.51 -2.86
CA HIS A 110 7.47 -5.74 -3.26
C HIS A 110 8.57 -5.52 -4.31
N ILE A 111 8.28 -4.78 -5.38
CA ILE A 111 9.24 -4.56 -6.48
C ILE A 111 10.46 -3.71 -6.05
N ASN A 112 10.31 -2.90 -5.00
CA ASN A 112 11.38 -2.06 -4.46
C ASN A 112 12.15 -2.70 -3.30
N THR A 113 11.55 -3.63 -2.56
CA THR A 113 12.12 -4.18 -1.32
C THR A 113 12.37 -5.69 -1.35
N GLY A 114 11.96 -6.36 -2.43
CA GLY A 114 12.13 -7.81 -2.62
C GLY A 114 11.14 -8.65 -1.83
N ASP A 115 11.22 -9.98 -1.99
CA ASP A 115 10.29 -10.93 -1.35
C ASP A 115 10.29 -10.75 0.19
N LEU A 116 11.48 -10.57 0.80
CA LEU A 116 11.62 -10.35 2.23
C LEU A 116 10.97 -9.03 2.69
N GLY A 117 11.05 -7.98 1.88
CA GLY A 117 10.42 -6.70 2.20
C GLY A 117 8.91 -6.77 2.17
N LEU A 118 8.33 -7.47 1.17
CA LEU A 118 6.90 -7.77 1.13
C LEU A 118 6.47 -8.58 2.37
N GLN A 119 7.20 -9.63 2.71
CA GLN A 119 6.89 -10.47 3.88
C GLN A 119 6.94 -9.67 5.19
N LYS A 120 7.98 -8.84 5.39
CA LYS A 120 8.10 -7.96 6.56
C LYS A 120 6.94 -6.97 6.63
N PHE A 121 6.57 -6.36 5.50
CA PHE A 121 5.43 -5.45 5.43
C PHE A 121 4.11 -6.13 5.82
N LEU A 122 3.79 -7.29 5.24
CA LEU A 122 2.56 -8.02 5.57
C LEU A 122 2.53 -8.45 7.04
N LYS A 123 3.67 -8.90 7.58
CA LYS A 123 3.79 -9.21 9.00
C LYS A 123 3.53 -7.97 9.87
N PHE A 124 4.10 -6.83 9.50
CA PHE A 124 3.85 -5.56 10.19
C PHE A 124 2.36 -5.19 10.19
N LEU A 125 1.64 -5.37 9.08
CA LEU A 125 0.19 -5.16 9.05
C LEU A 125 -0.54 -6.04 10.07
N LYS A 126 -0.22 -7.33 10.13
CA LYS A 126 -0.85 -8.28 11.08
C LYS A 126 -0.54 -7.96 12.54
N GLU A 127 0.66 -7.47 12.83
CA GLU A 127 1.05 -7.13 14.21
C GLU A 127 0.41 -5.83 14.71
N ASN A 128 -0.07 -4.98 13.82
CA ASN A 128 -0.54 -3.64 14.15
C ASN A 128 -2.00 -3.39 13.74
N SER A 129 -2.78 -4.42 13.41
CA SER A 129 -4.20 -4.25 13.07
C SER A 129 -5.10 -5.41 13.49
N LYS A 130 -6.36 -5.11 13.80
CA LYS A 130 -7.42 -6.12 13.99
C LYS A 130 -7.97 -6.60 12.66
N SER A 131 -8.11 -5.69 11.69
CA SER A 131 -8.59 -6.02 10.34
C SER A 131 -7.70 -5.42 9.27
N ILE A 132 -7.45 -6.19 8.22
CA ILE A 132 -6.65 -5.78 7.06
C ILE A 132 -7.53 -5.89 5.82
N ILE A 133 -7.76 -4.76 5.16
CA ILE A 133 -8.46 -4.69 3.87
C ILE A 133 -7.43 -4.40 2.79
N ILE A 134 -7.19 -5.35 1.89
CA ILE A 134 -6.08 -5.32 0.94
C ILE A 134 -6.54 -5.56 -0.50
N GLU A 135 -5.92 -4.88 -1.45
CA GLU A 135 -6.10 -5.10 -2.90
C GLU A 135 -4.74 -5.42 -3.54
N PRO A 136 -4.32 -6.70 -3.56
CA PRO A 136 -3.09 -7.14 -4.20
C PRO A 136 -3.11 -6.88 -5.71
N GLN A 137 -1.97 -6.47 -6.27
CA GLN A 137 -1.84 -6.32 -7.73
C GLN A 137 -1.20 -7.57 -8.36
N PRO A 138 -1.73 -8.08 -9.48
CA PRO A 138 -1.21 -9.29 -10.12
C PRO A 138 0.15 -9.06 -10.78
N TRP A 139 0.90 -10.15 -11.03
CA TRP A 139 2.23 -10.12 -11.67
C TRP A 139 2.28 -9.36 -13.01
N LYS A 140 1.17 -9.34 -13.76
CA LYS A 140 1.06 -8.52 -14.99
C LYS A 140 1.35 -7.04 -14.73
N CYS A 141 0.95 -6.50 -13.58
CA CYS A 141 1.24 -5.13 -13.18
C CYS A 141 2.74 -4.90 -12.96
N TYR A 142 3.45 -5.85 -12.36
CA TYR A 142 4.91 -5.80 -12.16
C TYR A 142 5.65 -5.71 -13.49
N LYS A 143 5.32 -6.62 -14.43
CA LYS A 143 5.90 -6.61 -15.78
C LYS A 143 5.67 -5.28 -16.50
N ASN A 144 4.48 -4.69 -16.35
CA ASN A 144 4.17 -3.39 -16.94
C ASN A 144 4.94 -2.24 -16.27
N ALA A 145 5.10 -2.25 -14.95
CA ALA A 145 5.91 -1.28 -14.22
C ALA A 145 7.38 -1.33 -14.65
N GLN A 146 7.98 -2.53 -14.69
CA GLN A 146 9.36 -2.72 -15.14
C GLN A 146 9.57 -2.28 -16.59
N ARG A 147 8.62 -2.56 -17.48
CA ARG A 147 8.68 -2.07 -18.87
C ARG A 147 8.66 -0.55 -18.96
N ARG A 148 7.82 0.12 -18.16
CA ARG A 148 7.77 1.60 -18.13
C ARG A 148 9.07 2.18 -17.57
N MET A 149 9.60 1.60 -16.51
CA MET A 149 10.86 2.02 -15.89
C MET A 149 12.05 1.87 -16.88
N LYS A 150 12.12 0.74 -17.61
CA LYS A 150 13.13 0.54 -18.67
C LYS A 150 13.05 1.60 -19.77
N LYS A 151 11.84 2.04 -20.16
CA LYS A 151 11.66 3.12 -21.15
C LYS A 151 12.14 4.48 -20.66
N SER A 152 12.20 4.72 -19.35
CA SER A 152 12.78 5.94 -18.78
C SER A 152 14.28 5.82 -18.48
N GLY A 153 14.95 4.76 -18.95
CA GLY A 153 16.38 4.54 -18.74
C GLY A 153 16.75 4.07 -17.33
N LYS A 154 15.77 3.67 -16.52
CA LYS A 154 15.94 3.14 -15.16
C LYS A 154 15.48 1.68 -15.09
N VAL A 155 15.72 0.99 -13.99
CA VAL A 155 15.18 -0.37 -13.74
C VAL A 155 14.79 -0.53 -12.28
N PHE A 156 13.84 -1.43 -12.00
CA PHE A 156 13.71 -2.00 -10.66
C PHE A 156 14.80 -3.06 -10.47
N GLU A 157 15.73 -2.78 -9.58
CA GLU A 157 16.95 -3.59 -9.39
C GLU A 157 16.64 -5.01 -8.92
N LEU A 158 15.65 -5.15 -8.04
CA LEU A 158 15.26 -6.44 -7.47
C LEU A 158 14.31 -7.25 -8.37
N PHE A 159 13.81 -6.68 -9.48
CA PHE A 159 12.76 -7.31 -10.29
C PHE A 159 13.15 -8.71 -10.79
N GLU A 160 14.39 -8.89 -11.25
CA GLU A 160 14.85 -10.17 -11.78
C GLU A 160 15.11 -11.20 -10.67
N SER A 161 15.37 -10.76 -9.43
CA SER A 161 15.61 -11.62 -8.27
C SER A 161 14.34 -12.00 -7.49
N LEU A 162 13.18 -11.40 -7.79
CA LEU A 162 11.92 -11.76 -7.13
C LEU A 162 11.60 -13.23 -7.38
N THR A 163 11.22 -13.96 -6.35
CA THR A 163 10.78 -15.37 -6.44
C THR A 163 9.26 -15.48 -6.35
N ILE A 164 8.61 -14.58 -5.61
CA ILE A 164 7.15 -14.46 -5.58
C ILE A 164 6.71 -13.75 -6.87
N ARG A 165 6.12 -14.51 -7.81
CA ARG A 165 5.79 -14.01 -9.16
C ARG A 165 4.33 -14.22 -9.53
N ASP A 166 4.05 -15.23 -10.35
CA ASP A 166 2.73 -15.47 -10.92
C ASP A 166 1.66 -15.83 -9.86
N ASN A 167 2.10 -16.24 -8.66
CA ASN A 167 1.25 -16.59 -7.52
C ASN A 167 1.27 -15.52 -6.39
N VAL A 168 1.68 -14.28 -6.68
CA VAL A 168 1.82 -13.22 -5.65
C VAL A 168 0.54 -12.94 -4.85
N ASP A 169 -0.63 -13.08 -5.47
CA ASP A 169 -1.93 -12.99 -4.81
C ASP A 169 -2.13 -14.11 -3.79
N LYS A 170 -1.80 -15.35 -4.18
CA LYS A 170 -1.85 -16.50 -3.29
C LYS A 170 -0.85 -16.40 -2.14
N GLU A 171 0.38 -15.94 -2.39
CA GLU A 171 1.39 -15.77 -1.34
C GLU A 171 0.99 -14.71 -0.30
N ILE A 172 0.41 -13.58 -0.76
CA ILE A 172 -0.12 -12.56 0.14
C ILE A 172 -1.26 -13.15 0.99
N GLU A 173 -2.15 -13.92 0.39
CA GLU A 173 -3.25 -14.58 1.09
C GLU A 173 -2.74 -15.61 2.11
N ASP A 174 -1.82 -16.48 1.72
CA ASP A 174 -1.26 -17.52 2.59
C ASP A 174 -0.55 -16.88 3.81
N ILE A 175 0.20 -15.77 3.61
CA ILE A 175 0.83 -15.02 4.72
C ILE A 175 -0.21 -14.36 5.63
N LEU A 176 -1.21 -13.68 5.06
CA LEU A 176 -2.22 -12.98 5.86
C LEU A 176 -3.13 -13.95 6.61
N ASN A 177 -3.44 -15.11 6.04
CA ASN A 177 -4.30 -16.13 6.63
C ASN A 177 -3.58 -17.08 7.62
N ASP A 178 -2.28 -16.88 7.90
CA ASP A 178 -1.52 -17.72 8.83
C ASP A 178 -1.76 -17.34 10.31
N LYS A 179 -2.25 -18.27 11.13
CA LYS A 179 -2.34 -18.19 12.61
C LYS A 179 -3.23 -17.09 13.19
N THR A 180 -2.80 -15.83 13.11
CA THR A 180 -3.43 -14.74 13.88
C THR A 180 -4.63 -14.13 13.17
N HIS A 181 -4.66 -14.18 11.85
CA HIS A 181 -5.74 -13.59 11.05
C HIS A 181 -6.36 -14.65 10.14
N ILE A 182 -7.66 -14.51 9.89
CA ILE A 182 -8.41 -15.31 8.93
C ILE A 182 -9.05 -14.44 7.86
N LYS A 183 -9.11 -14.95 6.63
CA LYS A 183 -9.84 -14.31 5.53
C LYS A 183 -11.34 -14.40 5.80
N ILE A 184 -11.99 -13.25 5.96
CA ILE A 184 -13.43 -13.15 6.23
C ILE A 184 -14.25 -12.64 5.05
N TYR A 185 -13.59 -12.09 4.02
CA TYR A 185 -14.26 -11.58 2.83
C TYR A 185 -13.34 -11.55 1.60
N GLU A 186 -13.93 -11.73 0.42
CA GLU A 186 -13.33 -11.46 -0.87
C GLU A 186 -14.38 -10.85 -1.82
N SER A 187 -14.02 -9.78 -2.52
CA SER A 187 -14.86 -9.18 -3.55
C SER A 187 -14.82 -9.96 -4.86
N PRO A 188 -15.82 -9.80 -5.74
CA PRO A 188 -15.66 -10.13 -7.15
C PRO A 188 -14.43 -9.43 -7.75
N SER A 189 -13.90 -9.99 -8.84
CA SER A 189 -12.84 -9.34 -9.61
C SER A 189 -13.34 -8.04 -10.23
N SER A 190 -12.56 -6.97 -10.08
CA SER A 190 -12.75 -5.72 -10.80
C SER A 190 -12.53 -5.89 -12.31
N SER A 191 -12.87 -4.85 -13.08
CA SER A 191 -12.62 -4.81 -14.53
C SER A 191 -11.12 -4.92 -14.91
N TRP A 192 -10.20 -4.75 -13.97
CA TRP A 192 -8.76 -4.93 -14.13
C TRP A 192 -8.22 -6.17 -13.40
N ASN A 193 -9.09 -7.14 -13.10
CA ASN A 193 -8.80 -8.42 -12.50
C ASN A 193 -8.06 -8.32 -11.16
N ARG A 194 -8.57 -7.49 -10.26
CA ARG A 194 -8.14 -7.43 -8.86
C ARG A 194 -9.30 -7.67 -7.93
N LYS A 195 -9.01 -8.20 -6.75
CA LYS A 195 -10.00 -8.45 -5.71
C LYS A 195 -9.61 -7.69 -4.46
N ILE A 196 -10.61 -7.24 -3.72
CA ILE A 196 -10.45 -6.72 -2.36
C ILE A 196 -10.66 -7.89 -1.42
N GLN A 197 -9.73 -8.09 -0.50
CA GLN A 197 -9.76 -9.15 0.49
C GLN A 197 -9.77 -8.51 1.88
N CYS A 198 -10.50 -9.13 2.82
CA CYS A 198 -10.50 -8.73 4.22
C CYS A 198 -10.02 -9.89 5.09
N TYR A 199 -9.07 -9.59 5.97
CA TYR A 199 -8.54 -10.51 6.97
C TYR A 199 -8.80 -9.93 8.35
N HIS A 200 -9.24 -10.75 9.31
CA HIS A 200 -9.57 -10.33 10.66
C HIS A 200 -8.84 -11.18 11.70
N LEU A 201 -8.37 -10.53 12.76
CA LEU A 201 -7.72 -11.16 13.90
C LEU A 201 -8.66 -12.17 14.55
N ILE A 202 -8.16 -13.38 14.83
CA ILE A 202 -8.89 -14.39 15.60
C ILE A 202 -8.75 -14.05 17.08
N GLU A 203 -9.87 -13.96 17.81
CA GLU A 203 -9.91 -13.81 19.27
C GLU A 203 -9.50 -15.10 20.00
#